data_AF-A0A9N9IDH5-F1
#
_entry.id   AF-A0A9N9IDH5-F1
#
_cell.length_a   1.000
_cell.length_b   1.000
_cell.length_c   1.000
_cell.angle_alpha   90.00
_cell.angle_beta   90.00
_cell.angle_gamma   90.00
#
_symmetry.space_group_name_H-M   'P 1'
#
loop_
_entity.id
_entity.type
_entity.pdbx_description
1 polymer ?
#
loop_
_entity_poly.entity_id
_entity_poly.type
_entity_poly.pdbx_seq_one_letter_code
_entity_poly.pdbx_strand_id
1 'polypeptide(L)'
;QSSEFADLKSREEEAKELEKLKENACPCQIKHTTDDTAGKVNILLQAYLSNANIENFALISDSAYMVQITSRIVRALFEIALSRNWAQVLSILLDLCKCIVQRMWTYENPLAQFKLPRETIMKLQNNSHIPSLEDMRDMSSADLGQLVRQNNMGTYISKCVNMFPMLRLEAQVALITQPWWIFVEDSENIELYHSEYFILNRKQLDETQKIRFAILIQGLPPQLYICVISDRWIGAEAFLPISLNNLVLPKNYHQYTELLNLIPLPVTALKNKTLEEICFKRFTHFNPVQTQVFEILYNSLTNVLVEAPTGSGKTVTAELAMWWAFREHPRSKVVYIAPLKALVRER
;
A
#
# COMPACT_ATOMS: atom_id res chain seq x y z
N GLN A 1 16.62 17.51 14.30
CA GLN A 1 16.65 18.31 15.54
C GLN A 1 15.20 18.57 15.92
N SER A 2 14.74 18.03 17.05
CA SER A 2 13.37 18.19 17.51
C SER A 2 13.36 19.00 18.81
N SER A 3 12.36 19.86 18.99
CA SER A 3 12.27 20.73 20.17
C SER A 3 11.88 19.98 21.44
N GLU A 4 11.30 18.78 21.31
CA GLU A 4 10.93 17.88 22.42
C GLU A 4 12.14 17.39 23.24
N PHE A 5 13.35 17.51 22.69
CA PHE A 5 14.59 17.15 23.37
C PHE A 5 15.32 18.33 24.01
N ALA A 6 14.75 19.54 24.02
CA ALA A 6 15.44 20.75 24.52
C ALA A 6 15.93 20.64 25.98
N ASP A 7 15.26 19.82 26.79
CA ASP A 7 15.60 19.61 28.20
C ASP A 7 16.73 18.59 28.43
N LEU A 8 17.12 17.82 27.41
CA LEU A 8 18.17 16.79 27.49
C LEU A 8 19.59 17.37 27.34
N LYS A 9 19.86 18.48 28.02
CA LYS A 9 21.18 19.14 27.96
C LYS A 9 22.28 18.24 28.51
N SER A 10 23.46 18.31 27.89
CA SER A 10 24.64 17.58 28.33
C SER A 10 25.20 18.15 29.63
N ARG A 11 25.72 17.28 30.50
CA ARG A 11 26.33 17.62 31.79
C ARG A 11 27.80 17.17 31.81
N GLU A 12 28.66 17.86 32.56
CA GLU A 12 30.09 17.50 32.62
C GLU A 12 30.34 16.10 33.21
N GLU A 13 29.53 15.70 34.18
CA GLU A 13 29.66 14.44 34.92
C GLU A 13 29.43 13.18 34.05
N GLU A 14 28.73 13.33 32.92
CA GLU A 14 28.38 12.25 31.97
C GLU A 14 29.23 12.28 30.68
N ALA A 15 30.04 13.33 30.47
CA ALA A 15 30.77 13.55 29.21
C ALA A 15 31.73 12.40 28.86
N LYS A 16 32.45 11.87 29.86
CA LYS A 16 33.38 10.73 29.66
C LYS A 16 32.65 9.46 29.23
N GLU A 17 31.48 9.21 29.80
CA GLU A 17 30.68 8.04 29.44
C GLU A 17 30.06 8.21 28.05
N LEU A 18 29.59 9.41 27.70
CA LEU A 18 29.08 9.72 26.36
C LEU A 18 30.14 9.48 25.27
N GLU A 19 31.39 9.89 25.48
CA GLU A 19 32.48 9.59 24.52
C GLU A 19 32.75 8.08 24.44
N LYS A 20 32.77 7.36 25.57
CA LYS A 20 32.91 5.89 25.56
C LYS A 20 31.77 5.20 24.80
N LEU A 21 30.53 5.67 24.95
CA LEU A 21 29.37 5.13 24.21
C LEU A 21 29.44 5.46 22.72
N LYS A 22 29.89 6.67 22.37
CA LYS A 22 30.10 7.08 20.99
C LYS A 22 31.13 6.22 20.28
N GLU A 23 32.23 5.87 20.95
CA GLU A 23 33.28 5.02 20.36
C GLU A 23 32.87 3.54 20.24
N ASN A 24 32.17 3.00 21.24
CA ASN A 24 31.97 1.55 21.36
C ASN A 24 30.57 1.06 20.99
N ALA A 25 29.57 1.93 20.95
CA ALA A 25 28.17 1.53 20.80
C ALA A 25 27.42 2.25 19.66
N CYS A 26 28.05 3.18 18.96
CA CYS A 26 27.42 3.95 17.88
C CYS A 26 27.97 3.53 16.51
N PRO A 27 27.28 2.66 15.76
CA PRO A 27 27.73 2.24 14.42
C PRO A 27 27.59 3.36 13.36
N CYS A 28 26.69 4.32 13.56
CA CYS A 28 26.45 5.42 12.62
C CYS A 28 27.24 6.67 13.01
N GLN A 29 27.78 7.37 12.01
CA GLN A 29 28.52 8.61 12.21
C GLN A 29 27.65 9.69 12.88
N ILE A 30 28.21 10.36 13.87
CA ILE A 30 27.56 11.47 14.60
C ILE A 30 28.27 12.76 14.21
N LYS A 31 27.52 13.69 13.58
CA LYS A 31 28.06 14.98 13.10
C LYS A 31 28.26 16.01 14.23
N HIS A 32 27.52 15.89 15.32
CA HIS A 32 27.51 16.82 16.44
C HIS A 32 28.47 16.37 17.55
N THR A 33 28.88 17.30 18.43
CA THR A 33 29.72 16.99 19.60
C THR A 33 28.88 16.39 20.73
N THR A 34 29.53 15.76 21.72
CA THR A 34 28.87 15.23 22.94
C THR A 34 28.20 16.32 23.78
N ASP A 35 28.68 17.54 23.66
CA ASP A 35 28.22 18.68 24.46
C ASP A 35 26.94 19.31 23.89
N ASP A 36 26.61 19.02 22.63
CA ASP A 36 25.34 19.42 22.02
C ASP A 36 24.24 18.42 22.38
N THR A 37 23.06 18.93 22.74
CA THR A 37 21.83 18.15 22.94
C THR A 37 21.57 17.21 21.76
N ALA A 38 21.80 17.65 20.52
CA ALA A 38 21.59 16.80 19.34
C ALA A 38 22.58 15.62 19.29
N GLY A 39 23.84 15.83 19.69
CA GLY A 39 24.85 14.79 19.76
C GLY A 39 24.55 13.79 20.88
N LYS A 40 24.21 14.27 22.08
CA LYS A 40 23.80 13.42 23.21
C LYS A 40 22.60 12.54 22.86
N VAL A 41 21.54 13.10 22.28
CA VAL A 41 20.36 12.33 21.87
C VAL A 41 20.71 11.26 20.83
N ASN A 42 21.56 11.58 19.86
CA ASN A 42 21.99 10.62 18.83
C ASN A 42 22.80 9.47 19.45
N ILE A 43 23.78 9.78 20.31
CA ILE A 43 24.57 8.77 21.03
C ILE A 43 23.66 7.86 21.86
N LEU A 44 22.75 8.44 22.65
CA LEU A 44 21.84 7.67 23.50
C LEU A 44 20.90 6.77 22.69
N LEU A 45 20.44 7.22 21.52
CA LEU A 45 19.62 6.42 20.63
C LEU A 45 20.41 5.23 20.09
N GLN A 46 21.60 5.46 19.55
CA GLN A 46 22.42 4.39 19.01
C GLN A 46 22.88 3.41 20.11
N ALA A 47 23.28 3.91 21.28
CA ALA A 47 23.62 3.08 22.43
C ALA A 47 22.42 2.24 22.91
N TYR A 48 21.20 2.79 22.89
CA TYR A 48 19.98 2.06 23.19
C TYR A 48 19.76 0.89 22.23
N LEU A 49 19.87 1.15 20.91
CA LEU A 49 19.71 0.15 19.85
C LEU A 49 20.78 -0.94 19.92
N SER A 50 22.03 -0.58 20.24
CA SER A 50 23.14 -1.52 20.43
C SER A 50 23.10 -2.28 21.76
N ASN A 51 22.05 -2.08 22.57
CA ASN A 51 21.90 -2.68 23.90
C ASN A 51 23.14 -2.44 24.79
N ALA A 52 23.72 -1.25 24.71
CA ALA A 52 24.91 -0.86 25.48
C ALA A 52 24.56 -0.69 26.97
N ASN A 53 25.54 -0.99 27.83
CA ASN A 53 25.41 -0.76 29.25
C ASN A 53 25.70 0.71 29.58
N ILE A 54 24.74 1.38 30.24
CA ILE A 54 24.87 2.76 30.73
C ILE A 54 24.93 2.70 32.25
N GLU A 55 25.96 3.29 32.83
CA GLU A 55 26.26 3.29 34.27
C GLU A 55 25.73 4.55 34.96
N ASN A 56 25.84 5.72 34.33
CA ASN A 56 25.37 6.97 34.92
C ASN A 56 23.83 7.01 34.99
N PHE A 57 23.30 7.19 36.21
CA PHE A 57 21.86 7.25 36.48
C PHE A 57 21.11 8.35 35.71
N ALA A 58 21.74 9.50 35.49
CA ALA A 58 21.16 10.55 34.68
C ALA A 58 20.99 10.12 33.22
N LEU A 59 22.01 9.50 32.62
CA LEU A 59 21.95 8.99 31.25
C LEU A 59 20.93 7.86 31.10
N ILE A 60 20.76 7.01 32.11
CA ILE A 60 19.72 5.97 32.12
C ILE A 60 18.33 6.62 32.06
N SER A 61 18.07 7.64 32.88
CA SER A 61 16.81 8.37 32.89
C SER A 61 16.56 9.10 31.57
N ASP A 62 17.58 9.78 31.06
CA ASP A 62 17.51 10.52 29.80
C ASP A 62 17.28 9.57 28.60
N SER A 63 17.93 8.41 28.58
CA SER A 63 17.72 7.37 27.55
C SER A 63 16.28 6.86 27.56
N ALA A 64 15.72 6.55 28.74
CA ALA A 64 14.34 6.07 28.85
C ALA A 64 13.31 7.11 28.36
N TYR A 65 13.50 8.38 28.71
CA TYR A 65 12.67 9.49 28.23
C TYR A 65 12.80 9.67 26.71
N MET A 66 14.03 9.67 26.19
CA MET A 66 14.33 9.86 24.78
C MET A 66 13.68 8.79 23.90
N VAL A 67 13.70 7.51 24.29
CA VAL A 67 13.13 6.41 23.50
C VAL A 67 11.62 6.57 23.30
N GLN A 68 10.88 6.95 24.35
CA GLN A 68 9.43 7.14 24.27
C GLN A 68 9.06 8.22 23.26
N ILE A 69 9.80 9.33 23.26
CA ILE A 69 9.57 10.44 22.32
C ILE A 69 10.04 10.08 20.92
N THR A 70 11.23 9.50 20.78
CA THR A 70 11.83 9.16 19.49
C THR A 70 10.95 8.20 18.70
N SER A 71 10.33 7.20 19.35
CA SER A 71 9.40 6.28 18.68
C SER A 71 8.24 7.01 17.99
N ARG A 72 7.68 8.04 18.63
CA ARG A 72 6.58 8.86 18.11
C ARG A 72 7.04 9.80 17.01
N ILE A 73 8.19 10.44 17.18
CA ILE A 73 8.77 11.35 16.18
C ILE A 73 9.11 10.61 14.91
N VAL A 74 9.83 9.48 15.00
CA VAL A 74 10.21 8.69 13.82
C VAL A 74 8.96 8.18 13.12
N ARG A 75 7.92 7.78 13.86
CA ARG A 75 6.65 7.39 13.23
C ARG A 75 5.96 8.56 12.52
N ALA A 76 5.94 9.75 13.12
CA ALA A 76 5.40 10.94 12.46
C ALA A 76 6.18 11.29 11.19
N LEU A 77 7.52 11.18 11.21
CA LEU A 77 8.35 11.36 10.02
C LEU A 77 8.05 10.32 8.94
N PHE A 78 7.83 9.06 9.32
CA PHE A 78 7.43 7.99 8.40
C PHE A 78 6.11 8.34 7.70
N GLU A 79 5.08 8.76 8.44
CA GLU A 79 3.78 9.14 7.87
C GLU A 79 3.91 10.38 6.94
N ILE A 80 4.78 11.34 7.28
CA ILE A 80 5.08 12.47 6.39
C ILE A 80 5.73 11.98 5.09
N ALA A 81 6.75 11.12 5.19
CA ALA A 81 7.44 10.57 4.01
C ALA A 81 6.48 9.75 3.13
N LEU A 82 5.57 9.00 3.76
CA LEU A 82 4.51 8.23 3.08
C LEU A 82 3.57 9.16 2.32
N SER A 83 3.08 10.22 2.96
CA SER A 83 2.19 11.21 2.31
C SER A 83 2.81 11.94 1.12
N ARG A 84 4.15 11.95 1.05
CA ARG A 84 4.93 12.61 0.00
C ARG A 84 5.54 11.64 -1.02
N ASN A 85 5.25 10.34 -0.90
CA ASN A 85 5.78 9.29 -1.78
C ASN A 85 7.32 9.21 -1.83
N TRP A 86 8.00 9.49 -0.72
CA TRP A 86 9.47 9.43 -0.63
C TRP A 86 9.96 8.01 -0.33
N ALA A 87 9.96 7.12 -1.33
CA ALA A 87 10.14 5.68 -1.10
C ALA A 87 11.46 5.31 -0.38
N GLN A 88 12.60 5.87 -0.78
CA GLN A 88 13.88 5.62 -0.08
C GLN A 88 13.82 6.01 1.41
N VAL A 89 13.29 7.20 1.69
CA VAL A 89 13.20 7.74 3.05
C VAL A 89 12.20 6.93 3.86
N LEU A 90 11.12 6.47 3.22
CA LEU A 90 10.09 5.63 3.82
C LEU A 90 10.68 4.32 4.35
N SER A 91 11.47 3.61 3.54
CA SER A 91 12.13 2.37 3.93
C SER A 91 13.03 2.57 5.16
N ILE A 92 13.87 3.62 5.13
CA ILE A 92 14.80 3.94 6.22
C ILE A 92 14.03 4.27 7.52
N LEU A 93 12.97 5.07 7.42
CA LEU A 93 12.18 5.47 8.60
C LEU A 93 11.37 4.31 9.17
N LEU A 94 10.83 3.42 8.33
CA LEU A 94 10.14 2.21 8.77
C LEU A 94 11.08 1.27 9.52
N ASP A 95 12.29 1.07 8.99
CA ASP A 95 13.32 0.29 9.66
C ASP A 95 13.73 0.90 10.98
N LEU A 96 13.90 2.22 11.04
CA LEU A 96 14.21 2.90 12.29
C LEU A 96 13.08 2.77 13.32
N CYS A 97 11.80 2.84 12.90
CA CYS A 97 10.66 2.54 13.76
C CYS A 97 10.77 1.15 14.37
N LYS A 98 11.08 0.13 13.56
CA LYS A 98 11.23 -1.25 14.04
C LYS A 98 12.43 -1.41 14.96
N CYS A 99 13.58 -0.83 14.61
CA CYS A 99 14.79 -0.86 15.43
C CYS A 99 14.53 -0.33 16.84
N ILE A 100 13.82 0.80 16.96
CA ILE A 100 13.49 1.40 18.26
C ILE A 100 12.59 0.48 19.08
N VAL A 101 11.55 -0.11 18.47
CA VAL A 101 10.60 -0.97 19.18
C VAL A 101 11.24 -2.31 19.58
N GLN A 102 12.04 -2.90 18.69
CA GLN A 102 12.70 -4.19 18.93
C GLN A 102 14.00 -4.05 19.72
N ARG A 103 14.52 -2.83 19.87
CA ARG A 103 15.82 -2.52 20.49
C ARG A 103 16.95 -3.37 19.88
N MET A 104 17.07 -3.31 18.57
CA MET A 104 18.11 -4.00 17.80
C MET A 104 18.31 -3.31 16.45
N TRP A 105 19.42 -3.60 15.78
CA TRP A 105 19.68 -3.11 14.43
C TRP A 105 19.15 -4.05 13.35
N THR A 106 18.94 -3.52 12.14
CA THR A 106 18.46 -4.31 10.98
C THR A 106 19.47 -5.33 10.47
N TYR A 107 20.77 -5.15 10.72
CA TYR A 107 21.82 -6.09 10.32
C TYR A 107 21.99 -7.27 11.29
N GLU A 108 21.32 -7.24 12.44
CA GLU A 108 21.35 -8.35 13.39
C GLU A 108 20.45 -9.50 12.92
N ASN A 109 20.76 -10.73 13.36
CA ASN A 109 19.93 -11.90 13.04
C ASN A 109 18.47 -11.67 13.48
N PRO A 110 17.45 -11.81 12.59
CA PRO A 110 16.07 -11.48 12.96
C PRO A 110 15.49 -12.33 14.08
N LEU A 111 16.06 -13.51 14.38
CA LEU A 111 15.67 -14.33 15.52
C LEU A 111 16.00 -13.67 16.87
N ALA A 112 16.85 -12.65 16.90
CA ALA A 112 17.11 -11.85 18.10
C ALA A 112 15.85 -11.12 18.62
N GLN A 113 14.80 -10.98 17.80
CA GLN A 113 13.49 -10.46 18.21
C GLN A 113 12.75 -11.40 19.18
N PHE A 114 13.20 -12.65 19.32
CA PHE A 114 12.70 -13.60 20.30
C PHE A 114 13.54 -13.61 21.57
N LYS A 115 12.97 -14.10 22.68
CA LYS A 115 13.67 -14.30 23.95
C LYS A 115 14.62 -15.51 23.89
N LEU A 116 15.61 -15.46 23.01
CA LEU A 116 16.68 -16.46 22.91
C LEU A 116 17.86 -16.09 23.83
N PRO A 117 18.58 -17.07 24.38
CA PRO A 117 19.80 -16.79 25.14
C PRO A 117 20.85 -16.08 24.28
N ARG A 118 21.59 -15.15 24.90
CA ARG A 118 22.61 -14.33 24.21
C ARG A 118 23.68 -15.16 23.49
N GLU A 119 24.11 -16.27 24.08
CA GLU A 119 25.07 -17.18 23.45
C GLU A 119 24.53 -17.79 22.14
N THR A 120 23.24 -18.13 22.12
CA THR A 120 22.59 -18.70 20.94
C THR A 120 22.53 -17.67 19.82
N ILE A 121 22.14 -16.42 20.15
CA ILE A 121 22.12 -15.30 19.20
C ILE A 121 23.53 -15.00 18.66
N MET A 122 24.55 -14.94 19.52
CA MET A 122 25.93 -14.70 19.11
C MET A 122 26.45 -15.77 18.14
N LYS A 123 26.13 -17.05 18.39
CA LYS A 123 26.45 -18.13 17.45
C LYS A 123 25.68 -17.99 16.14
N LEU A 124 24.42 -17.56 16.21
CA LEU A 124 23.57 -17.24 15.06
C LEU A 124 23.96 -15.94 14.32
N GLN A 125 24.89 -15.14 14.85
CA GLN A 125 25.40 -13.94 14.19
C GLN A 125 26.81 -14.18 13.64
N ASN A 126 27.64 -14.94 14.36
CA ASN A 126 29.06 -15.14 14.03
C ASN A 126 29.32 -16.30 13.06
N ASN A 127 28.34 -17.15 12.77
CA ASN A 127 28.53 -18.25 11.83
C ASN A 127 28.17 -17.78 10.40
N SER A 128 29.19 -17.64 9.55
CA SER A 128 29.06 -17.19 8.16
C SER A 128 28.29 -18.15 7.25
N HIS A 129 28.02 -19.38 7.71
CA HIS A 129 27.27 -20.40 6.95
C HIS A 129 25.84 -20.59 7.48
N ILE A 130 25.29 -19.59 8.16
CA ILE A 130 23.91 -19.68 8.64
C ILE A 130 22.95 -19.64 7.44
N PRO A 131 22.06 -20.63 7.32
CA PRO A 131 21.03 -20.64 6.29
C PRO A 131 20.09 -19.43 6.44
N SER A 132 19.46 -19.02 5.35
CA SER A 132 18.42 -17.99 5.43
C SER A 132 17.28 -18.46 6.34
N LEU A 133 16.47 -17.53 6.88
CA LEU A 133 15.29 -17.91 7.68
C LEU A 133 14.33 -18.84 6.91
N GLU A 134 14.29 -18.68 5.58
CA GLU A 134 13.53 -19.51 4.67
C GLU A 134 14.06 -20.95 4.67
N ASP A 135 15.37 -21.13 4.51
CA ASP A 135 16.02 -22.44 4.55
C ASP A 135 15.90 -23.08 5.94
N MET A 136 16.00 -22.28 7.02
CA MET A 136 15.88 -22.75 8.40
C MET A 136 14.51 -23.36 8.71
N ARG A 137 13.44 -22.96 8.01
CA ARG A 137 12.09 -23.55 8.18
C ARG A 137 12.03 -24.99 7.66
N ASP A 138 12.79 -25.30 6.62
CA ASP A 138 12.82 -26.61 5.98
C ASP A 138 13.77 -27.60 6.70
N MET A 139 14.52 -27.13 7.70
CA MET A 139 15.45 -27.93 8.50
C MET A 139 14.76 -28.66 9.67
N SER A 140 15.28 -29.84 10.03
CA SER A 140 14.81 -30.54 11.23
C SER A 140 15.26 -29.83 12.51
N SER A 141 14.52 -30.02 13.61
CA SER A 141 14.92 -29.48 14.92
C SER A 141 16.30 -29.97 15.37
N ALA A 142 16.73 -31.17 14.97
CA ALA A 142 18.06 -31.68 15.28
C ALA A 142 19.14 -30.89 14.54
N ASP A 143 18.95 -30.62 13.24
CA ASP A 143 19.89 -29.86 12.42
C ASP A 143 20.01 -28.41 12.91
N LEU A 144 18.88 -27.79 13.27
CA LEU A 144 18.85 -26.45 13.87
C LEU A 144 19.62 -26.39 15.20
N GLY A 145 19.56 -27.45 16.01
CA GLY A 145 20.35 -27.57 17.23
C GLY A 145 21.85 -27.71 16.96
N GLN A 146 22.23 -28.45 15.90
CA GLN A 146 23.62 -28.58 15.48
C GLN A 146 24.21 -27.26 14.95
N LEU A 147 23.42 -26.43 14.25
CA LEU A 147 23.86 -25.11 13.76
C LEU A 147 24.43 -24.22 14.88
N VAL A 148 23.80 -24.25 16.05
CA VAL A 148 24.22 -23.50 17.25
C VAL A 148 25.07 -24.32 18.23
N ARG A 149 25.43 -25.55 17.84
CA ARG A 149 26.15 -26.53 18.66
C ARG A 149 25.49 -26.74 20.04
N GLN A 150 24.14 -26.69 20.07
CA GLN A 150 23.28 -26.84 21.25
C GLN A 150 22.02 -27.62 20.85
N ASN A 151 22.09 -28.95 20.90
CA ASN A 151 21.02 -29.83 20.42
C ASN A 151 19.66 -29.57 21.12
N ASN A 152 19.69 -29.19 22.39
CA ASN A 152 18.49 -28.84 23.17
C ASN A 152 17.78 -27.57 22.69
N MET A 153 18.47 -26.65 22.02
CA MET A 153 17.87 -25.40 21.51
C MET A 153 17.14 -25.60 20.19
N GLY A 154 17.40 -26.68 19.46
CA GLY A 154 16.85 -26.92 18.13
C GLY A 154 15.32 -26.88 18.06
N THR A 155 14.62 -27.47 19.04
CA THR A 155 13.15 -27.42 19.11
C THR A 155 12.61 -26.02 19.39
N TYR A 156 13.35 -25.19 20.12
CA TYR A 156 12.94 -23.82 20.44
C TYR A 156 13.21 -22.88 19.28
N ILE A 157 14.38 -23.01 18.62
CA ILE A 157 14.73 -22.31 17.38
C ILE A 157 13.68 -22.61 16.30
N SER A 158 13.32 -23.88 16.10
CA SER A 158 12.27 -24.28 15.16
C SER A 158 10.93 -23.56 15.45
N LYS A 159 10.53 -23.43 16.71
CA LYS A 159 9.33 -22.67 17.09
C LYS A 159 9.46 -21.18 16.75
N CYS A 160 10.60 -20.55 17.04
CA CYS A 160 10.85 -19.14 16.73
C CYS A 160 10.84 -18.87 15.21
N VAL A 161 11.51 -19.71 14.43
CA VAL A 161 11.56 -19.65 12.96
C VAL A 161 10.15 -19.78 12.35
N ASN A 162 9.31 -20.65 12.91
CA ASN A 162 7.91 -20.80 12.48
C ASN A 162 7.02 -19.62 12.92
N MET A 163 7.31 -18.98 14.06
CA MET A 163 6.58 -17.78 14.49
C MET A 163 6.99 -16.51 13.72
N PHE A 164 8.19 -16.50 13.13
CA PHE A 164 8.70 -15.37 12.36
C PHE A 164 7.87 -15.21 11.08
N PRO A 165 7.21 -14.06 10.85
CA PRO A 165 6.34 -13.92 9.69
C PRO A 165 7.15 -13.89 8.40
N MET A 166 6.85 -14.80 7.47
CA MET A 166 7.39 -14.80 6.11
C MET A 166 6.25 -14.81 5.09
N LEU A 167 6.36 -13.97 4.08
CA LEU A 167 5.56 -14.05 2.86
C LEU A 167 6.35 -14.87 1.83
N ARG A 168 6.36 -16.20 2.00
CA ARG A 168 6.42 -17.08 0.83
C ARG A 168 5.03 -17.00 0.19
N LEU A 169 4.92 -17.16 -1.13
CA LEU A 169 3.62 -17.26 -1.82
C LEU A 169 2.75 -18.45 -1.32
N GLU A 170 3.19 -19.18 -0.29
CA GLU A 170 2.41 -20.11 0.54
C GLU A 170 2.83 -19.96 2.03
N ALA A 171 1.84 -19.86 2.94
CA ALA A 171 1.97 -19.32 4.30
C ALA A 171 2.00 -20.39 5.42
N GLN A 172 2.59 -20.06 6.60
CA GLN A 172 2.25 -20.74 7.87
C GLN A 172 2.55 -19.92 9.16
N VAL A 173 1.55 -20.02 10.06
CA VAL A 173 1.33 -19.63 11.49
C VAL A 173 2.06 -18.41 12.10
N ALA A 174 1.34 -17.27 12.19
CA ALA A 174 1.61 -16.20 13.17
C ALA A 174 0.51 -16.18 14.27
N LEU A 175 0.88 -16.04 15.54
CA LEU A 175 -0.04 -16.20 16.67
C LEU A 175 -0.99 -15.00 16.92
N ILE A 176 -0.85 -13.88 16.19
CA ILE A 176 -1.54 -12.60 16.45
C ILE A 176 -1.79 -11.85 15.13
N THR A 177 -2.75 -10.91 15.09
CA THR A 177 -2.91 -9.93 14.01
C THR A 177 -1.59 -9.23 13.67
N GLN A 178 -1.20 -9.25 12.39
CA GLN A 178 0.06 -8.66 11.93
C GLN A 178 -0.21 -7.54 10.93
N PRO A 179 0.27 -6.32 11.18
CA PRO A 179 0.24 -5.25 10.20
C PRO A 179 1.39 -5.35 9.20
N TRP A 180 1.06 -5.07 7.95
CA TRP A 180 1.95 -5.09 6.80
C TRP A 180 1.74 -3.86 5.95
N TRP A 181 2.82 -3.38 5.35
CA TRP A 181 2.81 -2.41 4.29
C TRP A 181 3.00 -3.10 2.95
N ILE A 182 2.25 -2.67 1.95
CA ILE A 182 2.42 -3.05 0.56
C ILE A 182 2.81 -1.80 -0.18
N PHE A 183 4.01 -1.78 -0.74
CA PHE A 183 4.54 -0.69 -1.55
C PHE A 183 4.72 -1.18 -2.98
N VAL A 184 4.44 -0.28 -3.93
CA VAL A 184 4.70 -0.50 -5.35
C VAL A 184 5.63 0.58 -5.82
N GLU A 185 6.83 0.19 -6.22
CA GLU A 185 7.94 1.09 -6.56
C GLU A 185 8.50 0.71 -7.92
N ASP A 186 9.06 1.66 -8.69
CA ASP A 186 9.81 1.32 -9.90
C ASP A 186 11.26 0.95 -9.60
N SER A 187 11.92 0.36 -10.59
CA SER A 187 13.35 0.03 -10.52
C SER A 187 14.29 1.22 -10.72
N GLU A 188 13.82 2.33 -11.28
CA GLU A 188 14.69 3.40 -11.81
C GLU A 188 14.61 4.70 -11.01
N ASN A 189 13.41 5.19 -10.66
CA ASN A 189 13.22 6.49 -10.01
C ASN A 189 12.97 6.38 -8.51
N ILE A 190 12.77 5.16 -8.02
CA ILE A 190 12.43 4.86 -6.62
C ILE A 190 11.19 5.69 -6.21
N GLU A 191 10.27 5.81 -7.16
CA GLU A 191 9.00 6.48 -6.98
C GLU A 191 7.99 5.49 -6.40
N LEU A 192 7.29 5.90 -5.34
CA LEU A 192 6.22 5.12 -4.76
C LEU A 192 4.91 5.37 -5.54
N TYR A 193 4.50 4.40 -6.35
CA TYR A 193 3.25 4.45 -7.13
C TYR A 193 2.02 4.15 -6.30
N HIS A 194 2.17 3.27 -5.30
CA HIS A 194 1.07 2.84 -4.44
C HIS A 194 1.57 2.43 -3.07
N SER A 195 0.77 2.73 -2.05
CA SER A 195 0.95 2.20 -0.71
C SER A 195 -0.38 1.76 -0.13
N GLU A 196 -0.38 0.61 0.55
CA GLU A 196 -1.56 0.09 1.23
C GLU A 196 -1.17 -0.55 2.56
N TYR A 197 -1.93 -0.25 3.61
CA TYR A 197 -1.76 -0.85 4.93
C TYR A 197 -2.71 -2.04 5.07
N PHE A 198 -2.12 -3.24 5.19
CA PHE A 198 -2.85 -4.49 5.27
C PHE A 198 -2.69 -5.13 6.65
N ILE A 199 -3.79 -5.50 7.30
CA ILE A 199 -3.76 -6.21 8.59
C ILE A 199 -4.15 -7.67 8.35
N LEU A 200 -3.18 -8.57 8.52
CA LEU A 200 -3.39 -10.01 8.44
C LEU A 200 -3.92 -10.53 9.77
N ASN A 201 -5.18 -11.00 9.80
CA ASN A 201 -5.77 -11.60 10.98
C ASN A 201 -5.51 -13.10 11.07
N ARG A 202 -5.61 -13.65 12.29
CA ARG A 202 -5.38 -15.08 12.54
C ARG A 202 -6.24 -16.02 11.66
N LYS A 203 -7.49 -15.65 11.40
CA LYS A 203 -8.41 -16.45 10.55
C LYS A 203 -7.98 -16.52 9.08
N GLN A 204 -7.14 -15.58 8.64
CA GLN A 204 -6.73 -15.39 7.25
C GLN A 204 -5.37 -16.04 6.94
N LEU A 205 -4.69 -16.63 7.93
CA LEU A 205 -3.31 -17.13 7.77
C LEU A 205 -3.19 -18.26 6.75
N ASP A 206 -4.18 -19.15 6.72
CA ASP A 206 -4.18 -20.32 5.84
C ASP A 206 -4.99 -20.06 4.54
N GLU A 207 -5.47 -18.83 4.34
CA GLU A 207 -6.23 -18.43 3.17
C GLU A 207 -5.42 -17.47 2.29
N THR A 208 -5.41 -17.71 0.98
CA THR A 208 -4.80 -16.78 0.03
C THR A 208 -5.54 -15.44 0.02
N GLN A 209 -4.85 -14.39 0.43
CA GLN A 209 -5.39 -13.04 0.45
C GLN A 209 -5.25 -12.40 -0.94
N LYS A 210 -6.38 -11.96 -1.52
CA LYS A 210 -6.41 -11.29 -2.83
C LYS A 210 -6.51 -9.79 -2.62
N ILE A 211 -5.40 -9.09 -2.84
CA ILE A 211 -5.32 -7.63 -2.76
C ILE A 211 -5.37 -7.08 -4.18
N ARG A 212 -6.24 -6.10 -4.40
CA ARG A 212 -6.47 -5.48 -5.72
C ARG A 212 -6.38 -3.98 -5.60
N PHE A 213 -5.41 -3.41 -6.28
CA PHE A 213 -5.25 -1.97 -6.44
C PHE A 213 -4.96 -1.66 -7.90
N ALA A 214 -5.19 -0.41 -8.29
CA ALA A 214 -4.85 0.11 -9.60
C ALA A 214 -3.79 1.20 -9.40
N ILE A 215 -2.72 1.13 -10.19
CA ILE A 215 -1.64 2.11 -10.19
C ILE A 215 -1.74 2.98 -11.43
N LEU A 216 -1.47 4.27 -11.25
CA LEU A 216 -1.40 5.23 -12.36
C LEU A 216 0.07 5.37 -12.73
N ILE A 217 0.44 4.95 -13.94
CA ILE A 217 1.80 4.98 -14.43
C ILE A 217 1.92 6.07 -15.50
N GLN A 218 2.75 7.08 -15.25
CA GLN A 218 3.08 8.11 -16.24
C GLN A 218 4.40 7.73 -16.93
N GLY A 219 4.30 7.03 -18.07
CA GLY A 219 5.46 6.45 -18.76
C GLY A 219 5.83 5.09 -18.17
N LEU A 220 5.95 4.09 -19.03
CA LEU A 220 6.07 2.70 -18.60
C LEU A 220 7.51 2.40 -18.12
N PRO A 221 7.75 2.17 -16.80
CA PRO A 221 9.05 1.69 -16.37
C PRO A 221 9.27 0.26 -16.87
N PRO A 222 10.52 -0.20 -17.03
CA PRO A 222 10.79 -1.58 -17.48
C PRO A 222 10.32 -2.62 -16.46
N GLN A 223 10.34 -2.26 -15.18
CA GLN A 223 10.05 -3.14 -14.07
C GLN A 223 9.48 -2.37 -12.87
N LEU A 224 8.52 -3.00 -12.19
CA LEU A 224 8.03 -2.60 -10.89
C LEU A 224 8.42 -3.64 -9.85
N TYR A 225 8.52 -3.21 -8.60
CA TYR A 225 8.66 -4.07 -7.44
C TYR A 225 7.44 -3.89 -6.54
N ILE A 226 6.79 -5.01 -6.20
CA ILE A 226 5.86 -5.04 -5.08
C ILE A 226 6.65 -5.48 -3.85
N CYS A 227 6.78 -4.57 -2.89
CA CYS A 227 7.45 -4.82 -1.62
C CYS A 227 6.37 -5.00 -0.55
N VAL A 228 6.34 -6.16 0.10
CA VAL A 228 5.46 -6.41 1.23
C VAL A 228 6.29 -6.52 2.48
N ILE A 229 6.16 -5.55 3.38
CA ILE A 229 7.07 -5.34 4.50
C ILE A 229 6.26 -5.35 5.80
N SER A 230 6.68 -6.12 6.80
CA SER A 230 6.03 -6.09 8.11
C SER A 230 6.17 -4.69 8.73
N ASP A 231 5.14 -4.19 9.40
CA ASP A 231 5.24 -2.91 10.14
C ASP A 231 5.93 -3.09 11.51
N ARG A 232 6.13 -4.35 11.97
CA ARG A 232 6.66 -4.67 13.31
C ARG A 232 7.93 -5.50 13.33
N TRP A 233 8.10 -6.39 12.36
CA TRP A 233 9.18 -7.35 12.35
C TRP A 233 10.32 -6.88 11.44
N ILE A 234 11.53 -6.91 11.98
CA ILE A 234 12.78 -6.69 11.23
C ILE A 234 13.07 -7.97 10.44
N GLY A 235 13.46 -7.84 9.18
CA GLY A 235 13.77 -8.97 8.28
C GLY A 235 12.55 -9.74 7.76
N ALA A 236 11.33 -9.29 8.07
CA ALA A 236 10.09 -9.87 7.56
C ALA A 236 9.58 -9.03 6.37
N GLU A 237 10.10 -9.36 5.20
CA GLU A 237 9.80 -8.68 3.95
C GLU A 237 9.82 -9.67 2.77
N ALA A 238 9.07 -9.33 1.73
CA ALA A 238 9.04 -10.07 0.48
C ALA A 238 8.99 -9.11 -0.70
N PHE A 239 9.72 -9.44 -1.75
CA PHE A 239 9.82 -8.64 -2.96
C PHE A 239 9.30 -9.45 -4.15
N LEU A 240 8.39 -8.87 -4.92
CA LEU A 240 7.87 -9.45 -6.15
C LEU A 240 8.18 -8.53 -7.33
N PRO A 241 9.16 -8.89 -8.17
CA PRO A 241 9.44 -8.15 -9.40
C PRO A 241 8.35 -8.40 -10.45
N ILE A 242 7.89 -7.33 -11.10
CA ILE A 242 6.93 -7.37 -12.21
C ILE A 242 7.58 -6.70 -13.42
N SER A 243 7.89 -7.48 -14.45
CA SER A 243 8.40 -6.96 -15.72
C SER A 243 7.27 -6.40 -16.57
N LEU A 244 7.46 -5.20 -17.10
CA LEU A 244 6.51 -4.53 -18.00
C LEU A 244 7.02 -4.48 -19.45
N ASN A 245 8.18 -5.07 -19.75
CA ASN A 245 8.83 -5.01 -21.08
C ASN A 245 7.94 -5.47 -22.24
N ASN A 246 7.02 -6.41 -21.99
CA ASN A 246 6.09 -6.95 -22.98
C ASN A 246 4.65 -6.46 -22.79
N LEU A 247 4.43 -5.44 -21.97
CA LEU A 247 3.10 -4.90 -21.71
C LEU A 247 2.64 -4.08 -22.93
N VAL A 248 1.68 -4.65 -23.67
CA VAL A 248 1.00 -3.91 -24.74
C VAL A 248 -0.12 -3.09 -24.12
N LEU A 249 0.11 -1.78 -24.01
CA LEU A 249 -0.96 -0.87 -23.61
C LEU A 249 -2.02 -0.81 -24.73
N PRO A 250 -3.32 -0.87 -24.38
CA PRO A 250 -4.37 -0.65 -25.36
C PRO A 250 -4.19 0.74 -25.97
N LYS A 251 -4.27 0.83 -27.29
CA LYS A 251 -4.26 2.12 -27.97
C LYS A 251 -5.53 2.87 -27.55
N ASN A 252 -5.36 4.04 -26.93
CA ASN A 252 -6.47 4.92 -26.57
C ASN A 252 -7.11 5.50 -27.83
N TYR A 253 -8.05 4.76 -28.43
CA TYR A 253 -8.93 5.29 -29.48
C TYR A 253 -10.17 5.89 -28.84
N HIS A 254 -10.02 7.03 -28.18
CA HIS A 254 -11.17 7.82 -27.75
C HIS A 254 -11.65 8.68 -28.93
N GLN A 255 -12.26 8.05 -29.93
CA GLN A 255 -13.06 8.80 -30.91
C GLN A 255 -14.47 8.97 -30.35
N TYR A 256 -14.64 9.96 -29.47
CA TYR A 256 -15.99 10.41 -29.13
C TYR A 256 -16.55 11.19 -30.31
N THR A 257 -17.82 10.96 -30.65
CA THR A 257 -18.53 11.85 -31.57
C THR A 257 -18.79 13.16 -30.86
N GLU A 258 -18.34 14.29 -31.44
CA GLU A 258 -18.58 15.61 -30.87
C GLU A 258 -20.09 15.89 -30.78
N LEU A 259 -20.49 16.47 -29.65
CA LEU A 259 -21.85 16.98 -29.48
C LEU A 259 -21.95 18.32 -30.22
N LEU A 260 -22.66 18.31 -31.34
CA LEU A 260 -22.87 19.47 -32.18
C LEU A 260 -23.74 20.50 -31.45
N ASN A 261 -23.40 21.78 -31.59
CA ASN A 261 -24.19 22.89 -31.05
C ASN A 261 -25.44 23.15 -31.92
N LEU A 262 -26.38 22.21 -31.89
CA LEU A 262 -27.63 22.28 -32.64
C LEU A 262 -28.69 23.08 -31.88
N ILE A 263 -29.59 23.71 -32.63
CA ILE A 263 -30.78 24.34 -32.05
C ILE A 263 -31.65 23.22 -31.44
N PRO A 264 -32.04 23.32 -30.15
CA PRO A 264 -32.88 22.31 -29.51
C PRO A 264 -34.13 22.01 -30.31
N LEU A 265 -34.36 20.73 -30.62
CA LEU A 265 -35.46 20.34 -31.49
C LEU A 265 -36.78 20.36 -30.69
N PRO A 266 -37.83 21.08 -31.12
CA PRO A 266 -39.11 21.06 -30.44
C PRO A 266 -39.79 19.69 -30.59
N VAL A 267 -40.62 19.30 -29.61
CA VAL A 267 -41.36 18.02 -29.68
C VAL A 267 -42.31 17.93 -30.87
N THR A 268 -42.73 19.07 -31.44
CA THR A 268 -43.53 19.16 -32.67
C THR A 268 -42.82 18.58 -33.90
N ALA A 269 -41.50 18.33 -33.83
CA ALA A 269 -40.77 17.59 -34.85
C ALA A 269 -41.24 16.13 -35.00
N LEU A 270 -41.92 15.56 -34.00
CA LEU A 270 -42.48 14.21 -34.06
C LEU A 270 -43.61 14.07 -35.11
N LYS A 271 -44.28 15.18 -35.47
CA LYS A 271 -45.41 15.24 -36.41
C LYS A 271 -46.52 14.24 -36.06
N ASN A 272 -46.77 14.04 -34.77
CA ASN A 272 -47.77 13.12 -34.24
C ASN A 272 -48.33 13.70 -32.95
N LYS A 273 -49.59 14.15 -32.99
CA LYS A 273 -50.25 14.83 -31.87
C LYS A 273 -50.25 14.01 -30.58
N THR A 274 -50.45 12.69 -30.67
CA THR A 274 -50.47 11.82 -29.49
C THR A 274 -49.09 11.72 -28.84
N LEU A 275 -48.03 11.55 -29.64
CA LEU A 275 -46.65 11.51 -29.11
C LEU A 275 -46.21 12.88 -28.59
N GLU A 276 -46.60 13.96 -29.28
CA GLU A 276 -46.38 15.33 -28.84
C GLU A 276 -47.00 15.58 -27.47
N GLU A 277 -48.27 15.21 -27.26
CA GLU A 277 -48.96 15.33 -25.96
C GLU A 277 -48.28 14.53 -24.85
N ILE A 278 -47.77 13.32 -25.15
CA ILE A 278 -47.02 12.50 -24.19
C ILE A 278 -45.71 13.19 -23.79
N CYS A 279 -44.97 13.72 -24.77
CA CYS A 279 -43.70 14.41 -24.54
C CYS A 279 -43.89 15.73 -23.81
N PHE A 280 -44.91 16.54 -24.16
CA PHE A 280 -45.17 17.85 -23.55
C PHE A 280 -45.40 17.80 -22.04
N LYS A 281 -45.86 16.66 -21.50
CA LYS A 281 -45.99 16.45 -20.05
C LYS A 281 -44.63 16.41 -19.33
N ARG A 282 -43.55 16.13 -20.06
CA ARG A 282 -42.19 15.92 -19.53
C ARG A 282 -41.23 17.03 -19.97
N PHE A 283 -41.32 17.49 -21.22
CA PHE A 283 -40.42 18.50 -21.80
C PHE A 283 -41.00 19.12 -23.08
N THR A 284 -40.56 20.33 -23.43
CA THR A 284 -40.99 21.05 -24.65
C THR A 284 -40.02 20.90 -25.82
N HIS A 285 -38.75 20.66 -25.53
CA HIS A 285 -37.68 20.48 -26.51
C HIS A 285 -36.83 19.26 -26.14
N PHE A 286 -36.35 18.55 -27.16
CA PHE A 286 -35.35 17.51 -27.01
C PHE A 286 -34.03 18.13 -26.55
N ASN A 287 -33.31 17.42 -25.68
CA ASN A 287 -31.99 17.85 -25.24
C ASN A 287 -30.96 17.76 -26.40
N PRO A 288 -29.73 18.29 -26.25
CA PRO A 288 -28.73 18.27 -27.32
C PRO A 288 -28.42 16.86 -27.88
N VAL A 289 -28.28 15.86 -27.00
CA VAL A 289 -28.02 14.47 -27.42
C VAL A 289 -29.18 13.95 -28.26
N GLN A 290 -30.41 14.07 -27.74
CA GLN A 290 -31.64 13.64 -28.40
C GLN A 290 -31.85 14.37 -29.74
N THR A 291 -31.56 15.68 -29.78
CA THR A 291 -31.64 16.51 -30.99
C THR A 291 -30.68 16.01 -32.06
N GLN A 292 -29.43 15.73 -31.70
CA GLN A 292 -28.41 15.25 -32.65
C GLN A 292 -28.72 13.85 -33.21
N VAL A 293 -29.30 12.95 -32.40
CA VAL A 293 -29.62 11.59 -32.82
C VAL A 293 -31.05 11.43 -33.38
N PHE A 294 -31.88 12.48 -33.32
CA PHE A 294 -33.30 12.42 -33.66
C PHE A 294 -33.54 11.90 -35.07
N GLU A 295 -32.84 12.46 -36.06
CA GLU A 295 -33.02 12.10 -37.46
C GLU A 295 -32.73 10.62 -37.70
N ILE A 296 -31.65 10.11 -37.11
CA ILE A 296 -31.21 8.73 -37.29
C ILE A 296 -32.17 7.75 -36.59
N LEU A 297 -32.72 8.12 -35.43
CA LEU A 297 -33.57 7.21 -34.65
C LEU A 297 -35.05 7.27 -35.02
N TYR A 298 -35.54 8.41 -35.52
CA TYR A 298 -36.96 8.62 -35.79
C TYR A 298 -37.29 8.64 -37.28
N ASN A 299 -36.28 8.72 -38.16
CA ASN A 299 -36.47 8.75 -39.62
C ASN A 299 -35.63 7.72 -40.40
N SER A 300 -34.86 6.84 -39.73
CA SER A 300 -34.01 5.83 -40.37
C SER A 300 -34.14 4.43 -39.72
N LEU A 301 -33.79 3.39 -40.49
CA LEU A 301 -33.78 1.97 -40.08
C LEU A 301 -32.40 1.51 -39.57
N THR A 302 -31.43 2.42 -39.49
CA THR A 302 -30.04 2.10 -39.14
C THR A 302 -29.89 1.69 -37.67
N ASN A 303 -29.02 0.70 -37.41
CA ASN A 303 -28.60 0.37 -36.05
C ASN A 303 -27.75 1.52 -35.48
N VAL A 304 -28.06 1.94 -34.26
CA VAL A 304 -27.40 3.08 -33.59
C VAL A 304 -26.85 2.66 -32.23
N LEU A 305 -25.60 3.04 -31.96
CA LEU A 305 -25.01 3.00 -30.63
C LEU A 305 -25.03 4.41 -30.04
N VAL A 306 -25.73 4.59 -28.91
CA VAL A 306 -25.77 5.88 -28.18
C VAL A 306 -25.11 5.72 -26.82
N GLU A 307 -23.86 6.16 -26.74
CA GLU A 307 -23.09 6.22 -25.51
C GLU A 307 -23.11 7.64 -24.95
N ALA A 308 -23.87 7.83 -23.87
CA ALA A 308 -23.94 9.08 -23.16
C ALA A 308 -23.98 8.83 -21.64
N PRO A 309 -23.53 9.77 -20.79
CA PRO A 309 -23.64 9.64 -19.34
C PRO A 309 -25.07 9.37 -18.83
N THR A 310 -25.18 8.86 -17.61
CA THR A 310 -26.48 8.72 -16.94
C THR A 310 -27.10 10.11 -16.75
N GLY A 311 -28.40 10.24 -17.02
CA GLY A 311 -29.09 11.54 -17.00
C GLY A 311 -29.16 12.25 -18.37
N SER A 312 -28.39 11.83 -19.38
CA SER A 312 -28.42 12.45 -20.72
C SER A 312 -29.67 12.12 -21.56
N GLY A 313 -30.70 11.52 -20.96
CA GLY A 313 -31.99 11.29 -21.63
C GLY A 313 -32.03 10.11 -22.62
N LYS A 314 -31.12 9.13 -22.49
CA LYS A 314 -31.06 7.90 -23.31
C LYS A 314 -32.37 7.11 -23.34
N THR A 315 -33.22 7.25 -22.34
CA THR A 315 -34.55 6.62 -22.30
C THR A 315 -35.44 7.15 -23.43
N VAL A 316 -35.50 8.47 -23.61
CA VAL A 316 -36.26 9.10 -24.70
C VAL A 316 -35.66 8.73 -26.05
N THR A 317 -34.34 8.60 -26.14
CA THR A 317 -33.65 8.09 -27.32
C THR A 317 -34.13 6.68 -27.72
N ALA A 318 -34.33 5.79 -26.74
CA ALA A 318 -34.92 4.48 -27.00
C ALA A 318 -36.41 4.57 -27.37
N GLU A 319 -37.17 5.46 -26.73
CA GLU A 319 -38.58 5.71 -27.06
C GLU A 319 -38.74 6.19 -28.52
N LEU A 320 -37.86 7.06 -29.03
CA LEU A 320 -37.87 7.51 -30.42
C LEU A 320 -37.79 6.33 -31.40
N ALA A 321 -36.88 5.38 -31.15
CA ALA A 321 -36.74 4.18 -31.97
C ALA A 321 -37.97 3.26 -31.87
N MET A 322 -38.57 3.13 -30.68
CA MET A 322 -39.83 2.38 -30.49
C MET A 322 -40.99 3.01 -31.26
N TRP A 323 -41.12 4.33 -31.20
CA TRP A 323 -42.17 5.05 -31.91
C TRP A 323 -42.01 4.96 -33.42
N TRP A 324 -40.78 5.06 -33.93
CA TRP A 324 -40.49 4.79 -35.33
C TRP A 324 -40.92 3.37 -35.73
N ALA A 325 -40.55 2.35 -34.94
CA ALA A 325 -40.92 0.96 -35.21
C ALA A 325 -42.45 0.73 -35.22
N PHE A 326 -43.18 1.34 -34.29
CA PHE A 326 -44.65 1.25 -34.27
C PHE A 326 -45.33 2.05 -35.38
N ARG A 327 -44.71 3.16 -35.83
CA ARG A 327 -45.20 3.95 -36.97
C ARG A 327 -45.07 3.18 -38.28
N GLU A 328 -43.87 2.65 -38.55
CA GLU A 328 -43.58 1.94 -39.82
C GLU A 328 -44.13 0.50 -39.81
N HIS A 329 -44.19 -0.15 -38.65
CA HIS A 329 -44.65 -1.52 -38.49
C HIS A 329 -45.64 -1.67 -37.31
N PRO A 330 -46.92 -1.29 -37.48
CA PRO A 330 -47.91 -1.24 -36.39
C PRO A 330 -48.21 -2.56 -35.68
N ARG A 331 -47.90 -3.71 -36.31
CA ARG A 331 -48.09 -5.05 -35.75
C ARG A 331 -46.79 -5.68 -35.22
N SER A 332 -45.70 -4.92 -35.21
CA SER A 332 -44.40 -5.39 -34.73
C SER A 332 -44.37 -5.53 -33.21
N LYS A 333 -43.34 -6.21 -32.71
CA LYS A 333 -43.02 -6.31 -31.28
C LYS A 333 -41.65 -5.68 -31.07
N VAL A 334 -41.54 -4.84 -30.05
CA VAL A 334 -40.26 -4.28 -29.61
C VAL A 334 -39.86 -4.93 -28.29
N VAL A 335 -38.61 -5.36 -28.19
CA VAL A 335 -38.04 -5.93 -26.97
C VAL A 335 -37.06 -4.92 -26.37
N TYR A 336 -37.40 -4.40 -25.20
CA TYR A 336 -36.51 -3.55 -24.42
C TYR A 336 -35.77 -4.38 -23.36
N ILE A 337 -34.44 -4.32 -23.36
CA ILE A 337 -33.60 -5.08 -22.43
C ILE A 337 -32.85 -4.08 -21.54
N ALA A 338 -32.92 -4.29 -20.23
CA ALA A 338 -32.10 -3.58 -19.25
C ALA A 338 -31.48 -4.59 -18.26
N PRO A 339 -30.26 -4.34 -17.76
CA PRO A 339 -29.52 -5.30 -16.94
C PRO A 339 -30.09 -5.48 -15.53
N LEU A 340 -30.90 -4.53 -15.05
CA LEU A 340 -31.46 -4.54 -13.70
C LEU A 340 -32.99 -4.54 -13.73
N LYS A 341 -33.60 -5.44 -12.96
CA LYS A 341 -35.05 -5.55 -12.81
C LYS A 341 -35.71 -4.25 -12.32
N ALA A 342 -35.01 -3.47 -11.49
CA ALA A 342 -35.49 -2.19 -11.01
C ALA A 342 -35.70 -1.18 -12.16
N LEU A 343 -34.74 -1.11 -13.10
CA LEU A 343 -34.81 -0.22 -14.26
C LEU A 343 -35.92 -0.62 -15.25
N VAL A 344 -36.29 -1.90 -15.27
CA VAL A 344 -37.42 -2.40 -16.06
C VAL A 344 -38.74 -2.04 -15.39
N ARG A 345 -38.83 -2.09 -14.05
CA ARG A 345 -40.07 -1.81 -13.29
C ARG A 345 -40.42 -0.32 -13.18
N GLU A 346 -39.43 0.54 -13.29
CA GLU A 346 -39.62 1.99 -13.33
C GLU A 346 -40.26 2.47 -14.65
N ARG A 347 -40.31 1.58 -15.64
CA ARG A 347 -40.83 1.81 -17.00
C ARG A 347 -42.06 0.94 -17.23
#